data_AF-A0A7K0PMK1-F1
#
_entry.id   AF-A0A7K0PMK1-F1
#
_cell.length_a   1.000
_cell.length_b   1.000
_cell.length_c   1.000
_cell.angle_alpha   90.00
_cell.angle_beta   90.00
_cell.angle_gamma   90.00
#
_symmetry.space_group_name_H-M   'P 1'
#
loop_
_entity.id
_entity.type
_entity.pdbx_description
1 polymer ?
#
loop_
_entity_poly.entity_id
_entity_poly.type
_entity_poly.pdbx_seq_one_letter_code
_entity_poly.pdbx_strand_id
1 'polypeptide(L)'
;MARAVGIDLGTTNSCVSVLEGGEPTVIATAEGARTTPSSVAFAKNGEVLVGEVAKRQSVTNVDRTIRSVKRHMGTSWNMDIDGKKYTPQEI
;
A
#
# COMPACT_ATOMS: atom_id res chain seq x y z
N MET A 1 -5.69 8.33 -24.44
CA MET A 1 -6.78 8.62 -23.47
C MET A 1 -6.49 7.86 -22.18
N ALA A 2 -6.72 8.49 -21.03
CA ALA A 2 -6.67 7.79 -19.74
C ALA A 2 -7.77 6.71 -19.69
N ARG A 3 -7.47 5.54 -19.10
CA ARG A 3 -8.45 4.48 -18.86
C ARG A 3 -9.10 4.71 -17.49
N ALA A 4 -10.40 4.44 -17.38
CA ALA A 4 -11.06 4.43 -16.08
C ALA A 4 -10.52 3.27 -15.23
N VAL A 5 -10.24 3.56 -13.95
CA VAL A 5 -9.74 2.59 -12.97
C VAL A 5 -10.63 2.59 -11.74
N GLY A 6 -10.90 1.40 -11.20
CA GLY A 6 -11.50 1.22 -9.88
C GLY A 6 -10.43 0.80 -8.89
N ILE A 7 -10.35 1.46 -7.73
CA ILE A 7 -9.39 1.13 -6.67
C ILE A 7 -10.16 0.84 -5.40
N ASP A 8 -10.04 -0.38 -4.90
CA ASP A 8 -10.38 -0.71 -3.51
C ASP A 8 -9.13 -0.55 -2.66
N LEU A 9 -9.04 0.56 -1.93
CA LEU A 9 -7.96 0.83 -0.99
C LEU A 9 -8.34 0.28 0.38
N GLY A 10 -8.19 -1.03 0.60
CA GLY A 10 -8.64 -1.69 1.84
C GLY A 10 -7.65 -1.58 3.00
N THR A 11 -8.12 -1.90 4.22
CA THR A 11 -7.31 -1.81 5.45
C THR A 11 -6.16 -2.82 5.51
N THR A 12 -6.35 -3.99 4.90
CA THR A 12 -5.36 -5.09 4.96
C THR A 12 -4.79 -5.41 3.59
N ASN A 13 -5.64 -5.41 2.56
CA ASN A 13 -5.24 -5.57 1.18
C ASN A 13 -5.98 -4.53 0.33
N SER A 14 -5.41 -4.22 -0.82
CA SER A 14 -5.99 -3.36 -1.84
C SER A 14 -6.05 -4.10 -3.18
N CYS A 15 -6.90 -3.60 -4.08
CA CYS A 15 -7.15 -4.18 -5.39
C CYS A 15 -7.38 -3.06 -6.41
N VAL A 16 -6.99 -3.29 -7.67
CA VAL A 16 -7.26 -2.37 -8.77
C VAL A 16 -7.88 -3.11 -9.95
N SER A 17 -8.89 -2.50 -10.57
CA SER A 17 -9.57 -2.99 -11.75
C SER A 17 -9.66 -1.93 -12.84
N VAL A 18 -9.83 -2.39 -14.07
CA VAL A 18 -10.08 -1.58 -15.27
C VAL A 18 -11.27 -2.15 -16.01
N LEU A 19 -11.87 -1.36 -16.91
CA LEU A 19 -12.83 -1.88 -17.88
C LEU A 19 -12.07 -2.31 -19.15
N GLU A 20 -12.15 -3.59 -19.50
CA GLU A 20 -11.64 -4.16 -20.75
C GLU A 20 -12.82 -4.71 -21.55
N GLY A 21 -13.05 -4.18 -22.75
CA GLY A 21 -14.18 -4.60 -23.59
C GLY A 21 -15.56 -4.35 -22.98
N GLY A 22 -15.67 -3.45 -22.01
CA GLY A 22 -16.91 -3.19 -21.26
C GLY A 22 -17.06 -4.02 -19.98
N GLU A 23 -16.19 -4.99 -19.75
CA GLU A 23 -16.22 -5.87 -18.59
C GLU A 23 -15.16 -5.47 -17.54
N PRO A 24 -15.48 -5.45 -16.24
CA PRO A 24 -14.52 -5.17 -15.18
C PRO A 24 -13.51 -6.31 -15.05
N THR A 25 -12.22 -5.98 -15.22
CA THR A 25 -11.10 -6.92 -15.12
C THR A 25 -10.13 -6.46 -14.04
N VAL A 26 -9.78 -7.36 -13.12
CA VAL A 26 -8.80 -7.12 -12.05
C VAL A 26 -7.39 -7.23 -12.62
N ILE A 27 -6.55 -6.23 -12.32
CA ILE A 27 -5.15 -6.23 -12.73
C ILE A 27 -4.34 -7.08 -11.75
N ALA A 28 -3.53 -7.99 -12.28
CA ALA A 28 -2.57 -8.74 -11.46
C ALA A 28 -1.37 -7.87 -11.07
N THR A 29 -0.84 -8.07 -9.86
CA THR A 29 0.40 -7.44 -9.41
C THR A 29 1.60 -7.99 -10.19
N ALA A 30 2.78 -7.38 -9.99
CA ALA A 30 4.03 -7.88 -10.57
C ALA A 30 4.34 -9.34 -10.15
N GLU A 31 3.82 -9.78 -9.00
CA GLU A 31 3.96 -11.13 -8.46
C GLU A 31 2.82 -12.08 -8.90
N GLY A 32 1.88 -11.61 -9.73
CA GLY A 32 0.76 -12.40 -10.25
C GLY A 32 -0.43 -12.53 -9.30
N ALA A 33 -0.41 -11.86 -8.13
CA ALA A 33 -1.54 -11.82 -7.22
C ALA A 33 -2.63 -10.86 -7.73
N ARG A 34 -3.88 -11.06 -7.32
CA ARG A 34 -5.00 -10.13 -7.65
C ARG A 34 -5.29 -9.09 -6.56
N THR A 35 -4.58 -9.17 -5.44
CA THR A 35 -4.63 -8.20 -4.36
C THR A 35 -3.22 -7.92 -3.86
N THR A 36 -3.02 -6.75 -3.29
CA THR A 36 -1.74 -6.30 -2.74
C THR A 36 -1.93 -5.98 -1.26
N PRO A 37 -1.08 -6.46 -0.34
CA PRO A 37 -1.14 -6.02 1.04
C PRO A 37 -1.05 -4.50 1.18
N SER A 38 -1.92 -3.92 1.99
CA SER A 38 -1.89 -2.50 2.36
C SER A 38 -0.84 -2.28 3.46
N SER A 39 0.42 -2.48 3.08
CA SER A 39 1.60 -2.37 3.93
C SER A 39 2.69 -1.61 3.20
N VAL A 40 3.30 -0.65 3.89
CA VAL A 40 4.43 0.14 3.39
C VAL A 40 5.57 -0.03 4.38
N ALA A 41 6.78 -0.28 3.89
CA ALA A 41 7.98 -0.39 4.70
C ALA A 41 9.09 0.49 4.14
N PHE A 42 9.87 1.11 5.02
CA PHE A 42 11.05 1.87 4.65
C PHE A 42 12.29 1.01 4.93
N ALA A 43 13.01 0.62 3.90
CA ALA A 43 14.28 -0.08 4.04
C ALA A 43 15.35 0.86 4.62
N LYS A 44 16.41 0.29 5.21
CA LYS A 44 17.50 1.05 5.84
C LYS A 44 18.26 1.98 4.87
N ASN A 45 18.25 1.65 3.58
CA ASN A 45 18.84 2.46 2.51
C ASN A 45 17.92 3.61 2.04
N GLY A 46 16.74 3.78 2.66
CA GLY A 46 15.75 4.80 2.30
C GLY A 46 14.75 4.37 1.22
N GLU A 47 14.86 3.17 0.68
CA GLU A 47 13.93 2.67 -0.33
C GLU A 47 12.55 2.37 0.27
N VAL A 48 11.49 2.72 -0.48
CA VAL A 48 10.10 2.44 -0.09
C VAL A 48 9.67 1.11 -0.71
N LEU A 49 9.24 0.20 0.16
CA LEU A 49 8.76 -1.12 -0.20
C LEU A 49 7.26 -1.17 0.08
N VAL A 50 6.48 -1.75 -0.83
CA VAL A 50 5.02 -1.82 -0.73
C VAL A 50 4.54 -3.26 -0.97
N GLY A 51 3.41 -3.63 -0.39
CA GLY A 51 2.76 -4.90 -0.68
C GLY A 51 3.44 -6.10 -0.02
N GLU A 52 3.61 -7.18 -0.78
CA GLU A 52 4.16 -8.44 -0.25
C GLU A 52 5.58 -8.29 0.28
N VAL A 53 6.42 -7.47 -0.38
CA VAL A 53 7.80 -7.22 0.08
C VAL A 53 7.81 -6.51 1.43
N ALA A 54 6.96 -5.50 1.63
CA ALA A 54 6.81 -4.83 2.93
C ALA A 54 6.27 -5.78 4.01
N LYS A 55 5.24 -6.58 3.66
CA LYS A 55 4.61 -7.53 4.58
C LYS A 55 5.58 -8.61 5.06
N ARG A 56 6.43 -9.17 4.19
CA ARG A 56 7.39 -10.24 4.52
C ARG A 56 8.37 -9.86 5.62
N GLN A 57 8.78 -8.59 5.66
CA GLN A 57 9.71 -8.09 6.68
C GLN A 57 9.02 -7.40 7.85
N SER A 58 7.69 -7.41 7.92
CA SER A 58 6.95 -6.64 8.93
C SER A 58 7.22 -7.08 10.39
N VAL A 59 7.81 -8.25 10.59
CA VAL A 59 8.24 -8.77 11.91
C VAL A 59 9.70 -8.42 12.21
N THR A 60 10.56 -8.31 11.20
CA THR A 60 11.99 -8.01 11.36
C THR A 60 12.30 -6.52 11.23
N ASN A 61 11.41 -5.75 10.60
CA ASN A 61 11.51 -4.31 10.36
C ASN A 61 10.28 -3.58 10.93
N VAL A 62 9.90 -3.90 12.18
CA VAL A 62 8.64 -3.45 12.80
C VAL A 62 8.54 -1.92 12.85
N ASP A 63 9.59 -1.25 13.31
CA ASP A 63 9.58 0.20 13.53
C ASP A 63 9.54 1.02 12.24
N ARG A 64 9.83 0.39 11.10
CA ARG A 64 9.80 1.03 9.78
C ARG A 64 8.77 0.40 8.85
N THR A 65 7.85 -0.42 9.37
CA THR A 65 6.78 -1.03 8.60
C THR A 65 5.42 -0.60 9.12
N ILE A 66 4.67 0.09 8.28
CA ILE A 66 3.34 0.60 8.58
C ILE A 66 2.31 -0.36 7.97
N ARG A 67 1.38 -0.85 8.80
CA ARG A 67 0.27 -1.70 8.39
C ARG A 67 -1.04 -1.05 8.79
N SER A 68 -2.07 -1.28 7.98
CA SER A 68 -3.43 -0.83 8.28
C SER A 68 -3.56 0.67 8.58
N VAL A 69 -2.76 1.47 7.86
CA VAL A 69 -2.79 2.94 7.96
C VAL A 69 -4.18 3.51 7.72
N LYS A 70 -5.03 2.81 6.95
CA LYS A 70 -6.43 3.17 6.72
C LYS A 70 -7.22 3.44 8.01
N ARG A 71 -6.88 2.78 9.13
CA ARG A 71 -7.53 3.03 10.43
C ARG A 71 -7.27 4.44 10.98
N HIS A 72 -6.20 5.09 10.52
CA HIS A 72 -5.79 6.42 10.94
C HIS A 72 -6.19 7.52 9.95
N MET A 73 -6.81 7.16 8.82
CA MET A 73 -7.27 8.15 7.83
C MET A 73 -8.24 9.16 8.44
N GLY A 74 -8.05 10.43 8.11
CA GLY A 74 -8.85 11.54 8.66
C GLY A 74 -8.50 11.93 10.11
N THR A 75 -7.44 11.37 10.68
CA THR A 75 -6.93 11.74 12.01
C THR A 75 -5.62 12.53 11.91
N SER A 76 -5.09 13.00 13.06
CA SER A 76 -3.79 13.67 13.17
C SER A 76 -2.61 12.71 13.44
N TRP A 77 -2.81 11.41 13.27
CA TRP A 77 -1.75 10.42 13.41
C TRP A 77 -0.57 10.73 12.47
N ASN A 78 0.65 10.39 12.87
CA ASN A 78 1.82 10.43 12.02
C ASN A 78 2.83 9.37 12.46
N MET A 79 3.62 8.88 11.51
CA MET A 79 4.77 8.01 11.76
C MET A 79 6.05 8.78 11.46
N ASP A 80 7.01 8.78 12.38
CA ASP A 80 8.34 9.32 12.12
C ASP A 80 9.24 8.22 11.58
N ILE A 81 9.84 8.45 10.41
CA ILE A 81 10.83 7.58 9.80
C ILE A 81 12.07 8.44 9.51
N ASP A 82 13.15 8.17 10.26
CA ASP A 82 14.44 8.84 10.13
C ASP A 82 14.35 10.39 10.20
N GLY A 83 13.48 10.92 11.07
CA GLY A 83 13.30 12.35 11.30
C GLY A 83 12.28 13.02 10.36
N LYS A 84 11.67 12.25 9.43
CA LYS A 84 10.58 12.73 8.58
C LYS A 84 9.26 12.14 9.05
N LYS A 85 8.28 13.01 9.29
CA LYS A 85 6.91 12.62 9.63
C LYS A 85 6.11 12.33 8.36
N TYR A 86 5.38 11.23 8.40
CA TYR A 86 4.43 10.83 7.37
C TYR A 86 3.02 10.75 7.95
N THR A 87 2.07 11.37 7.27
CA THR A 87 0.64 11.33 7.57
C THR A 87 -0.01 10.08 6.94
N PRO A 88 -1.23 9.68 7.36
CA PRO A 88 -1.96 8.59 6.73
C PRO A 88 -2.20 8.77 5.23
N GLN A 89 -2.27 10.02 4.77
CA GLN A 89 -2.49 10.36 3.36
C GLN A 89 -1.23 10.21 2.50
N GLU A 90 -0.04 10.27 3.13
CA GLU A 90 1.25 10.10 2.45
C GLU A 90 1.71 8.63 2.41
N ILE A 91 1.09 7.77 3.22
CA ILE A 91 1.37 6.32 3.31
C ILE A 91 0.32 5.55 2.52
#